data_AF-A0A482VCX9-F1
#
_entry.id   AF-A0A482VCX9-F1
#
_cell.length_a   1.000
_cell.length_b   1.000
_cell.length_c   1.000
_cell.angle_alpha   90.00
_cell.angle_beta   90.00
_cell.angle_gamma   90.00
#
_symmetry.space_group_name_H-M   'P 1'
#
loop_
_entity.id
_entity.type
_entity.pdbx_description
1 polymer ?
#
loop_
_entity_poly.entity_id
_entity_poly.type
_entity_poly.pdbx_seq_one_letter_code
_entity_poly.pdbx_strand_id
1 'polypeptide(L)'
;MKNVSQSDVDAASQRERLEQMLSRRMLECLVCCEKIKHTDKIWSCEQCYHILHLNCTIAWANSSKLENGWRCPACQNVCSEIPKQYNCYCGKTQEPRPLPGVIPHACGELCMRKGRTCDHKCTILCHPGPCPDCNVMVAKPCGCGATKQTVKCSSDMDIICNSKCKKPLDCGLHFCELRCHSGPCNSCDKTIQQICHEGGCEPCKRDVELIKTCPCGKTRLQQMRSTCLDPIPCCDKLLFKCGFFTND
;
A
#
# COMPACT_ATOMS: atom_id res chain seq x y z
N MET A 1 -33.32 12.27 24.00
CA MET A 1 -33.06 12.33 22.54
C MET A 1 -31.88 13.27 22.34
N LYS A 2 -30.69 12.75 22.01
CA LYS A 2 -29.52 13.61 21.75
C LYS A 2 -29.60 14.06 20.29
N ASN A 3 -29.75 15.37 20.09
CA ASN A 3 -29.66 16.00 18.78
C ASN A 3 -28.22 15.83 18.29
N VAL A 4 -28.02 15.12 17.19
CA VAL A 4 -26.71 14.92 16.57
C VAL A 4 -26.49 16.09 15.62
N SER A 5 -25.42 16.84 15.83
CA SER A 5 -25.05 18.02 15.03
C SER A 5 -24.72 17.63 13.60
N GLN A 6 -24.98 18.52 12.64
CA GLN A 6 -24.66 18.33 11.21
C GLN A 6 -23.17 17.99 10.97
N SER A 7 -22.26 18.44 11.86
CA SER A 7 -20.83 18.11 11.86
C SER A 7 -20.49 16.66 12.19
N ASP A 8 -21.37 15.94 12.90
CA ASP A 8 -21.16 14.53 13.27
C ASP A 8 -21.59 13.57 12.14
N VAL A 9 -22.39 14.07 11.19
CA VAL A 9 -22.89 13.28 10.04
C VAL A 9 -21.79 13.09 8.99
N ASP A 10 -20.91 14.07 8.81
CA ASP A 10 -19.80 14.02 7.84
C ASP A 10 -18.62 13.15 8.33
N ALA A 11 -18.52 12.92 9.64
CA ALA A 11 -17.51 12.05 10.26
C ALA A 11 -17.93 10.57 10.34
N ALA A 12 -19.21 10.26 10.11
CA ALA A 12 -19.72 8.91 10.24
C ALA A 12 -19.16 7.98 9.16
N SER A 13 -18.77 6.77 9.55
CA SER A 13 -18.34 5.72 8.63
C SER A 13 -19.47 5.30 7.69
N GLN A 14 -19.14 4.74 6.52
CA GLN A 14 -20.17 4.25 5.58
C GLN A 14 -21.11 3.21 6.25
N ARG A 15 -20.58 2.35 7.12
CA ARG A 15 -21.36 1.38 7.90
C ARG A 15 -22.42 2.09 8.75
N GLU A 16 -22.02 3.09 9.53
CA GLU A 16 -22.94 3.83 10.40
C GLU A 16 -24.02 4.56 9.62
N ARG A 17 -23.66 5.15 8.46
CA ARG A 17 -24.66 5.79 7.57
C ARG A 17 -25.68 4.78 7.06
N LEU A 18 -25.23 3.60 6.60
CA LEU A 18 -26.13 2.54 6.14
C LEU A 18 -27.02 2.02 7.27
N GLU A 19 -26.47 1.77 8.46
CA GLU A 19 -27.23 1.35 9.65
C GLU A 19 -28.32 2.37 10.00
N GLN A 20 -28.01 3.68 9.97
CA GLN A 20 -28.97 4.74 10.23
C GLN A 20 -30.05 4.83 9.14
N MET A 21 -29.67 4.78 7.86
CA MET A 21 -30.62 4.86 6.74
C MET A 21 -31.59 3.68 6.72
N LEU A 22 -31.12 2.47 7.01
CA LEU A 22 -31.95 1.26 7.12
C LEU A 22 -32.90 1.34 8.32
N SER A 23 -32.40 1.79 9.46
CA SER A 23 -33.20 1.93 10.69
C SER A 23 -34.31 2.97 10.51
N ARG A 24 -34.02 4.07 9.81
CA ARG A 24 -34.98 5.16 9.49
C ARG A 24 -35.84 4.89 8.25
N ARG A 25 -35.63 3.78 7.53
CA ARG A 25 -36.32 3.45 6.26
C ARG A 25 -36.19 4.56 5.21
N MET A 26 -34.99 5.11 5.09
CA MET A 26 -34.64 6.19 4.15
C MET A 26 -33.73 5.72 3.01
N LEU A 27 -33.36 4.45 2.98
CA LEU A 27 -32.51 3.92 1.92
C LEU A 27 -33.34 3.65 0.66
N GLU A 28 -32.91 4.20 -0.47
CA GLU A 28 -33.57 4.09 -1.76
C GLU A 28 -32.76 3.21 -2.72
N CYS A 29 -33.44 2.34 -3.44
CA CYS A 29 -32.83 1.50 -4.46
C CYS A 29 -32.58 2.33 -5.72
N LEU A 30 -31.32 2.51 -6.13
CA LEU A 30 -30.99 3.36 -7.28
C LEU A 30 -31.47 2.83 -8.65
N VAL A 31 -32.00 1.61 -8.72
CA VAL A 31 -32.52 1.02 -9.96
C VAL A 31 -34.00 1.36 -10.16
N CYS A 32 -34.81 1.30 -9.10
CA CYS A 32 -36.26 1.57 -9.17
C CYS A 32 -36.68 2.86 -8.47
N CYS A 33 -35.76 3.55 -7.79
CA CYS A 33 -35.99 4.76 -7.00
C CYS A 33 -37.00 4.58 -5.83
N GLU A 34 -37.25 3.34 -5.41
CA GLU A 34 -38.14 3.03 -4.29
C GLU A 34 -37.38 2.79 -2.99
N LYS A 35 -38.04 3.06 -1.85
CA LYS A 35 -37.49 2.81 -0.52
C LYS A 35 -37.36 1.31 -0.23
N ILE A 36 -36.22 0.91 0.32
CA ILE A 36 -35.96 -0.47 0.75
C ILE A 36 -36.62 -0.72 2.11
N LYS A 37 -37.61 -1.62 2.13
CA LYS A 37 -38.34 -2.01 3.34
C LYS A 37 -37.60 -3.14 4.06
N HIS A 38 -37.84 -3.27 5.36
CA HIS A 38 -37.27 -4.36 6.18
C HIS A 38 -37.70 -5.75 5.73
N THR A 39 -38.84 -5.86 5.04
CA THR A 39 -39.39 -7.10 4.49
C THR A 39 -38.86 -7.43 3.10
N ASP A 40 -38.18 -6.51 2.44
CA ASP A 40 -37.74 -6.70 1.06
C ASP A 40 -36.52 -7.63 1.00
N LYS A 41 -36.43 -8.40 -0.09
CA LYS A 41 -35.21 -9.14 -0.42
C LYS A 41 -34.20 -8.19 -1.04
N ILE A 42 -33.01 -8.14 -0.47
CA ILE A 42 -31.96 -7.21 -0.90
C ILE A 42 -30.72 -7.95 -1.44
N TRP A 43 -29.91 -7.21 -2.17
CA TRP A 43 -28.54 -7.55 -2.48
C TRP A 43 -27.63 -6.39 -2.07
N SER A 44 -26.45 -6.70 -1.52
CA SER A 44 -25.43 -5.72 -1.19
C SER A 44 -24.15 -6.01 -1.96
N CYS A 45 -23.60 -5.00 -2.63
CA CYS A 45 -22.33 -5.15 -3.34
C CYS A 45 -21.17 -5.43 -2.37
N GLU A 46 -20.30 -6.39 -2.68
CA GLU A 46 -19.13 -6.70 -1.84
C GLU A 46 -18.04 -5.62 -1.89
N GLN A 47 -18.00 -4.80 -2.95
CA GLN A 47 -16.99 -3.75 -3.11
C GLN A 47 -17.43 -2.41 -2.54
N CYS A 48 -18.61 -1.92 -2.93
CA CYS A 48 -19.10 -0.62 -2.50
C CYS A 48 -20.17 -0.69 -1.39
N TYR A 49 -20.64 -1.87 -1.01
CA TYR A 49 -21.66 -2.08 0.04
C TYR A 49 -23.00 -1.39 -0.19
N HIS A 50 -23.24 -0.87 -1.40
CA HIS A 50 -24.54 -0.30 -1.75
C HIS A 50 -25.59 -1.41 -1.76
N ILE A 51 -26.77 -1.10 -1.22
CA ILE A 51 -27.87 -2.04 -1.04
C ILE A 51 -28.94 -1.74 -2.08
N LEU A 52 -29.40 -2.78 -2.77
CA LEU A 52 -30.41 -2.73 -3.81
C LEU A 52 -31.45 -3.81 -3.57
N HIS A 53 -32.65 -3.67 -4.13
CA HIS A 53 -33.57 -4.80 -4.20
C HIS A 53 -32.94 -5.95 -5.00
N LEU A 54 -33.11 -7.17 -4.52
CA LEU A 54 -32.56 -8.36 -5.17
C LEU A 54 -33.11 -8.51 -6.60
N ASN A 55 -34.41 -8.33 -6.80
CA ASN A 55 -35.05 -8.43 -8.11
C ASN A 55 -34.55 -7.36 -9.08
N CYS A 56 -34.38 -6.11 -8.62
CA CYS A 56 -33.80 -5.04 -9.43
C CYS A 56 -32.36 -5.35 -9.82
N THR A 57 -31.59 -5.91 -8.90
CA THR A 57 -30.20 -6.33 -9.16
C THR A 57 -30.14 -7.45 -10.19
N ILE A 58 -31.02 -8.46 -10.09
CA ILE A 58 -31.12 -9.56 -11.06
C ILE A 58 -31.48 -9.02 -12.45
N ALA A 59 -32.50 -8.17 -12.54
CA ALA A 59 -32.92 -7.57 -13.81
C ALA A 59 -31.77 -6.77 -14.45
N TRP A 60 -31.09 -5.93 -13.66
CA TRP A 60 -29.95 -5.15 -14.11
C TRP A 60 -28.78 -6.03 -14.57
N ALA A 61 -28.40 -7.03 -13.77
CA ALA A 61 -27.31 -7.93 -14.08
C ALA A 61 -27.52 -8.69 -15.40
N ASN A 62 -28.76 -9.08 -15.71
CA ASN A 62 -29.10 -9.70 -16.98
C ASN A 62 -29.00 -8.72 -18.15
N SER A 63 -29.36 -7.44 -17.99
CA SER A 63 -29.21 -6.42 -19.03
C SER A 63 -27.78 -5.94 -19.24
N SER A 64 -26.91 -6.08 -18.23
CA SER A 64 -25.54 -5.55 -18.24
C SER A 64 -24.48 -6.67 -18.24
N LYS A 65 -24.80 -7.81 -18.84
CA LYS A 65 -23.92 -8.98 -18.90
C LYS A 65 -22.73 -8.74 -19.84
N LEU A 66 -21.54 -9.06 -19.35
CA LEU A 66 -20.25 -9.05 -20.03
C LEU A 66 -19.68 -10.47 -20.10
N GLU A 67 -18.59 -10.68 -20.83
CA GLU A 67 -17.89 -11.98 -20.90
C GLU A 67 -17.42 -12.48 -19.53
N ASN A 68 -17.03 -11.56 -18.63
CA ASN A 68 -16.44 -11.87 -17.32
C ASN A 68 -17.34 -11.50 -16.11
N GLY A 69 -18.63 -11.24 -16.33
CA GLY A 69 -19.56 -10.89 -15.24
C GLY A 69 -20.58 -9.82 -15.64
N TRP A 70 -20.94 -8.95 -14.70
CA TRP A 70 -21.86 -7.82 -14.91
C TRP A 70 -21.43 -6.64 -14.04
N ARG A 71 -21.83 -5.41 -14.39
CA ARG A 71 -21.42 -4.20 -13.64
C ARG A 71 -22.42 -3.82 -12.57
N CYS A 72 -21.92 -3.58 -11.35
CA CYS A 72 -22.72 -3.06 -10.25
C CYS A 72 -23.30 -1.66 -10.60
N PRO A 73 -24.61 -1.42 -10.44
CA PRO A 73 -25.24 -0.13 -10.71
C PRO A 73 -24.59 1.05 -9.98
N ALA A 74 -24.15 0.83 -8.73
CA ALA A 74 -23.62 1.90 -7.87
C ALA A 74 -22.15 2.23 -8.11
N CYS A 75 -21.29 1.22 -8.34
CA CYS A 75 -19.83 1.42 -8.40
C CYS A 75 -19.17 0.96 -9.68
N GLN A 76 -19.92 0.38 -10.62
CA GLN A 76 -19.44 -0.14 -11.91
C GLN A 76 -18.40 -1.27 -11.81
N ASN A 77 -18.08 -1.74 -10.60
CA ASN A 77 -17.24 -2.91 -10.39
C ASN A 77 -17.87 -4.16 -11.03
N VAL A 78 -17.04 -5.02 -11.62
CA VAL A 78 -17.48 -6.25 -12.26
C VAL A 78 -17.74 -7.32 -11.18
N CYS A 79 -18.97 -7.82 -11.16
CA CYS A 79 -19.42 -8.93 -10.33
C CYS A 79 -19.47 -10.19 -11.20
N SER A 80 -18.84 -11.28 -10.73
CA SER A 80 -18.68 -12.50 -11.53
C SER A 80 -19.99 -13.27 -11.73
N GLU A 81 -20.84 -13.32 -10.71
CA GLU A 81 -22.09 -14.09 -10.75
C GLU A 81 -23.31 -13.22 -10.47
N ILE A 82 -24.43 -13.56 -11.12
CA ILE A 82 -25.71 -12.90 -10.88
C ILE A 82 -26.28 -13.42 -9.55
N PRO A 83 -26.58 -12.54 -8.58
CA PRO A 83 -27.08 -12.97 -7.28
C PRO A 83 -28.47 -13.59 -7.43
N LYS A 84 -28.64 -14.84 -6.99
CA LYS A 84 -29.95 -15.54 -7.03
C LYS A 84 -30.62 -15.66 -5.67
N GLN A 85 -29.84 -15.48 -4.59
CA GLN A 85 -30.26 -15.75 -3.23
C GLN A 85 -30.25 -14.47 -2.41
N TYR A 86 -31.23 -14.35 -1.52
CA TYR A 86 -31.26 -13.31 -0.51
C TYR A 86 -30.49 -13.77 0.72
N ASN A 87 -29.30 -13.21 0.92
CA ASN A 87 -28.43 -13.54 2.05
C ASN A 87 -28.25 -12.32 2.95
N CYS A 88 -27.97 -12.57 4.23
CA CYS A 88 -27.53 -11.53 5.15
C CYS A 88 -26.19 -10.89 4.70
N TYR A 89 -25.82 -9.75 5.28
CA TYR A 89 -24.61 -9.01 4.89
C TYR A 89 -23.29 -9.78 5.03
N CYS A 90 -23.23 -10.81 5.89
CA CYS A 90 -22.06 -11.66 6.04
C CYS A 90 -22.11 -12.95 5.20
N GLY A 91 -23.19 -13.18 4.46
CA GLY A 91 -23.37 -14.36 3.59
C GLY A 91 -23.70 -15.68 4.31
N LYS A 92 -23.63 -15.73 5.65
CA LYS A 92 -23.77 -16.98 6.42
C LYS A 92 -25.19 -17.55 6.45
N THR A 93 -26.18 -16.66 6.41
CA THR A 93 -27.59 -17.03 6.56
C THR A 93 -28.34 -16.58 5.32
N GLN A 94 -28.97 -17.55 4.65
CA GLN A 94 -29.94 -17.31 3.60
C GLN A 94 -31.30 -16.98 4.23
N GLU A 95 -32.00 -16.00 3.66
CA GLU A 95 -33.28 -15.46 4.13
C GLU A 95 -33.29 -15.17 5.66
N PRO A 96 -32.45 -14.20 6.11
CA PRO A 96 -32.36 -13.88 7.53
C PRO A 96 -33.71 -13.42 8.09
N ARG A 97 -34.11 -14.01 9.22
CA ARG A 97 -35.34 -13.62 9.91
C ARG A 97 -35.18 -12.25 10.59
N PRO A 98 -36.19 -11.37 10.55
CA PRO A 98 -36.17 -10.13 11.31
C PRO A 98 -36.09 -10.40 12.82
N LEU A 99 -35.10 -9.81 13.48
CA LEU A 99 -34.90 -9.94 14.93
C LEU A 99 -34.98 -8.55 15.60
N PRO A 100 -35.70 -8.41 16.72
CA PRO A 100 -35.72 -7.16 17.48
C PRO A 100 -34.31 -6.74 17.92
N GLY A 101 -33.98 -5.45 17.76
CA GLY A 101 -32.67 -4.91 18.15
C GLY A 101 -31.51 -5.23 17.21
N VAL A 102 -31.75 -6.03 16.16
CA VAL A 102 -30.78 -6.32 15.10
C VAL A 102 -31.09 -5.44 13.88
N ILE A 103 -30.04 -4.97 13.20
CA ILE A 103 -30.20 -4.18 11.97
C ILE A 103 -30.95 -5.03 10.92
N PRO A 104 -31.92 -4.44 10.17
CA PRO A 104 -32.63 -5.15 9.12
C PRO A 104 -31.70 -5.89 8.16
N HIS A 105 -32.12 -7.08 7.72
CA HIS A 105 -31.36 -7.96 6.82
C HIS A 105 -30.04 -8.52 7.38
N ALA A 106 -29.66 -8.22 8.63
CA ALA A 106 -28.59 -8.92 9.32
C ALA A 106 -29.09 -10.21 9.99
N CYS A 107 -28.21 -11.20 10.16
CA CYS A 107 -28.58 -12.49 10.76
C CYS A 107 -28.50 -12.55 12.30
N GLY A 108 -27.98 -11.51 12.95
CA GLY A 108 -27.79 -11.47 14.41
C GLY A 108 -26.57 -12.24 14.94
N GLU A 109 -25.87 -12.99 14.08
CA GLU A 109 -24.63 -13.70 14.42
C GLU A 109 -23.38 -12.82 14.25
N LEU A 110 -22.24 -13.25 14.81
CA LEU A 110 -20.94 -12.62 14.57
C LEU A 110 -20.61 -12.59 13.07
N CYS A 111 -20.12 -11.47 12.56
CA CYS A 111 -19.91 -11.24 11.14
C CYS A 111 -18.90 -12.21 10.51
N MET A 112 -17.72 -12.41 11.13
CA MET A 112 -16.63 -13.26 10.65
C MET A 112 -16.14 -13.01 9.20
N ARG A 113 -16.52 -11.89 8.57
CA ARG A 113 -15.84 -11.43 7.35
C ARG A 113 -14.38 -11.08 7.67
N LYS A 114 -13.49 -11.16 6.69
CA LYS A 114 -12.10 -10.70 6.86
C LYS A 114 -12.09 -9.18 7.10
N GLY A 115 -11.15 -8.72 7.92
CA GLY A 115 -10.88 -7.30 8.10
C GLY A 115 -10.45 -6.65 6.79
N ARG A 116 -10.66 -5.33 6.68
CA ARG A 116 -10.35 -4.57 5.45
C ARG A 116 -8.87 -4.60 5.08
N THR A 117 -8.00 -4.55 6.09
CA THR A 117 -6.54 -4.40 5.94
C THR A 117 -5.74 -5.55 6.59
N CYS A 118 -6.44 -6.57 7.10
CA CYS A 118 -5.81 -7.71 7.77
C CYS A 118 -6.64 -8.97 7.63
N ASP A 119 -6.01 -10.14 7.81
CA ASP A 119 -6.69 -11.43 7.73
C ASP A 119 -7.51 -11.81 8.97
N HIS A 120 -7.57 -10.94 9.98
CA HIS A 120 -8.38 -11.19 11.18
C HIS A 120 -9.88 -11.21 10.87
N LYS A 121 -10.60 -12.06 11.57
CA LYS A 121 -12.06 -12.19 11.44
C LYS A 121 -12.77 -11.11 12.24
N CYS A 122 -13.76 -10.47 11.62
CA CYS A 122 -14.62 -9.47 12.26
C CYS A 122 -15.45 -10.11 13.39
N THR A 123 -15.36 -9.54 14.59
CA THR A 123 -16.02 -10.05 15.81
C THR A 123 -17.23 -9.24 16.25
N ILE A 124 -17.69 -8.26 15.46
CA ILE A 124 -18.97 -7.59 15.70
C ILE A 124 -20.11 -8.35 15.04
N LEU A 125 -21.35 -8.07 15.45
CA LEU A 125 -22.54 -8.64 14.83
C LEU A 125 -22.59 -8.35 13.32
N CYS A 126 -23.28 -9.21 12.56
CA CYS A 126 -23.53 -9.00 11.14
C CYS A 126 -24.06 -7.58 10.90
N HIS A 127 -23.41 -6.85 10.02
CA HIS A 127 -23.62 -5.41 9.83
C HIS A 127 -23.56 -5.06 8.34
N PRO A 128 -24.26 -4.01 7.88
CA PRO A 128 -24.11 -3.49 6.53
C PRO A 128 -22.75 -2.79 6.39
N GLY A 129 -22.31 -2.54 5.16
CA GLY A 129 -21.08 -1.77 4.95
C GLY A 129 -19.77 -2.53 5.24
N PRO A 130 -18.63 -1.82 5.14
CA PRO A 130 -17.31 -2.36 5.42
C PRO A 130 -17.12 -2.70 6.89
N CYS A 131 -16.28 -3.70 7.18
CA CYS A 131 -15.92 -4.06 8.56
C CYS A 131 -15.15 -2.91 9.23
N PRO A 132 -15.40 -2.64 10.53
CA PRO A 132 -14.64 -1.64 11.27
C PRO A 132 -13.17 -2.06 11.42
N ASP A 133 -12.37 -1.11 11.86
CA ASP A 133 -10.96 -1.34 12.14
C ASP A 133 -10.74 -2.47 13.15
N CYS A 134 -9.72 -3.27 12.88
CA CYS A 134 -9.44 -4.47 13.65
C CYS A 134 -8.90 -4.12 15.04
N ASN A 135 -9.70 -4.45 16.07
CA ASN A 135 -9.33 -4.28 17.49
C ASN A 135 -8.53 -5.46 18.09
N VAL A 136 -8.14 -6.44 17.28
CA VAL A 136 -7.28 -7.55 17.74
C VAL A 136 -5.93 -7.00 18.16
N MET A 137 -5.45 -7.38 19.34
CA MET A 137 -4.14 -7.03 19.83
C MET A 137 -3.08 -7.94 19.23
N VAL A 138 -2.06 -7.37 18.58
CA VAL A 138 -0.97 -8.08 17.93
C VAL A 138 0.37 -7.55 18.40
N ALA A 139 1.36 -8.45 18.51
CA ALA A 139 2.73 -8.05 18.83
C ALA A 139 3.42 -7.53 17.57
N LYS A 140 3.52 -6.19 17.42
CA LYS A 140 4.27 -5.57 16.33
C LYS A 140 5.71 -5.28 16.79
N PRO A 141 6.73 -5.54 15.96
CA PRO A 141 8.11 -5.18 16.27
C PRO A 141 8.33 -3.67 16.18
N CYS A 142 9.32 -3.14 16.91
CA CYS A 142 9.81 -1.77 16.70
C CYS A 142 10.34 -1.61 15.27
N GLY A 143 10.47 -0.36 14.81
CA GLY A 143 11.18 -0.04 13.57
C GLY A 143 12.57 -0.68 13.50
N CYS A 144 13.23 -0.89 14.65
CA CYS A 144 14.50 -1.58 14.82
C CYS A 144 14.47 -3.12 14.80
N GLY A 145 13.33 -3.77 15.03
CA GLY A 145 13.21 -5.21 15.30
C GLY A 145 13.61 -5.70 16.71
N ALA A 146 14.29 -4.88 17.52
CA ALA A 146 14.84 -5.28 18.82
C ALA A 146 13.79 -5.57 19.92
N THR A 147 12.62 -4.93 19.86
CA THR A 147 11.54 -5.12 20.84
C THR A 147 10.21 -5.31 20.12
N LYS A 148 9.25 -5.93 20.80
CA LYS A 148 7.87 -6.06 20.32
C LYS A 148 6.95 -5.39 21.33
N GLN A 149 5.94 -4.68 20.85
CA GLN A 149 4.87 -4.13 21.68
C GLN A 149 3.53 -4.66 21.20
N THR A 150 2.64 -4.91 22.15
CA THR A 150 1.29 -5.36 21.89
C THR A 150 0.42 -4.15 21.59
N VAL A 151 0.02 -4.00 20.32
CA VAL A 151 -0.79 -2.88 19.82
C VAL A 151 -2.00 -3.40 19.06
N LYS A 152 -3.01 -2.56 18.82
CA LYS A 152 -4.13 -2.92 17.96
C LYS A 152 -3.64 -3.20 16.54
N CYS A 153 -4.21 -4.18 15.87
CA CYS A 153 -3.85 -4.52 14.49
C CYS A 153 -4.01 -3.32 13.56
N SER A 154 -5.10 -2.56 13.72
CA SER A 154 -5.37 -1.33 12.96
C SER A 154 -4.50 -0.12 13.35
N SER A 155 -3.60 -0.26 14.32
CA SER A 155 -2.70 0.84 14.69
C SER A 155 -1.67 1.07 13.58
N ASP A 156 -1.78 2.19 12.87
CA ASP A 156 -0.80 2.63 11.88
C ASP A 156 0.45 3.27 12.51
N MET A 157 0.47 3.36 13.85
CA MET A 157 1.62 3.89 14.57
C MET A 157 2.80 2.92 14.53
N ASP A 158 3.92 3.40 14.03
CA ASP A 158 5.21 2.74 14.16
C ASP A 158 5.64 2.65 15.62
N ILE A 159 6.17 1.50 16.01
CA ILE A 159 6.70 1.30 17.36
C ILE A 159 8.15 1.74 17.40
N ILE A 160 8.46 2.67 18.30
CA ILE A 160 9.82 3.16 18.54
C ILE A 160 10.21 2.86 19.98
N CYS A 161 11.27 2.06 20.17
CA CYS A 161 11.69 1.62 21.51
C CYS A 161 12.74 2.52 22.16
N ASN A 162 13.12 3.63 21.51
CA ASN A 162 14.16 4.60 21.93
C ASN A 162 15.56 4.04 22.20
N SER A 163 15.79 2.73 22.02
CA SER A 163 17.12 2.10 22.11
C SER A 163 17.93 2.35 20.84
N LYS A 164 19.26 2.15 20.89
CA LYS A 164 20.10 2.19 19.67
C LYS A 164 19.59 1.15 18.65
N CYS A 165 19.44 1.56 17.39
CA CYS A 165 18.83 0.77 16.33
C CYS A 165 19.61 -0.53 16.05
N LYS A 166 20.94 -0.46 15.98
CA LYS A 166 21.86 -1.60 15.77
C LYS A 166 21.57 -2.44 14.51
N LYS A 167 20.75 -1.95 13.57
CA LYS A 167 20.62 -2.59 12.25
C LYS A 167 21.90 -2.40 11.44
N PRO A 168 22.29 -3.38 10.62
CA PRO A 168 23.41 -3.19 9.68
C PRO A 168 23.08 -2.06 8.70
N LEU A 169 24.05 -1.18 8.46
CA LEU A 169 23.99 -0.16 7.42
C LEU A 169 24.18 -0.81 6.04
N ASP A 170 23.92 -0.04 4.98
CA ASP A 170 24.08 -0.44 3.58
C ASP A 170 25.47 -1.01 3.24
N CYS A 171 26.52 -0.56 3.92
CA CYS A 171 27.88 -1.07 3.77
C CYS A 171 28.12 -2.48 4.33
N GLY A 172 27.18 -3.05 5.09
CA GLY A 172 27.28 -4.40 5.67
C GLY A 172 28.29 -4.58 6.82
N LEU A 173 29.19 -3.61 7.02
CA LEU A 173 30.24 -3.66 8.05
C LEU A 173 29.91 -2.88 9.31
N HIS A 174 29.07 -1.85 9.20
CA HIS A 174 28.74 -0.95 10.30
C HIS A 174 27.28 -1.10 10.74
N PHE A 175 27.02 -0.75 11.99
CA PHE A 175 25.69 -0.78 12.60
C PHE A 175 25.17 0.63 12.83
N CYS A 176 23.87 0.82 12.69
CA CYS A 176 23.18 2.07 12.96
C CYS A 176 23.28 2.45 14.45
N GLU A 177 23.94 3.57 14.72
CA GLU A 177 24.12 4.12 16.08
C GLU A 177 22.99 5.06 16.51
N LEU A 178 22.09 5.41 15.59
CA LEU A 178 20.91 6.24 15.87
C LEU A 178 19.94 5.53 16.82
N ARG A 179 19.08 6.32 17.48
CA ARG A 179 17.92 5.78 18.20
C ARG A 179 17.00 5.06 17.22
N CYS A 180 16.23 4.11 17.73
CA CYS A 180 15.21 3.41 16.96
C CYS A 180 14.38 4.42 16.18
N HIS A 181 14.24 4.17 14.88
CA HIS A 181 13.54 5.03 13.94
C HIS A 181 12.71 4.15 13.02
N SER A 182 11.73 4.77 12.36
CA SER A 182 11.00 4.16 11.25
C SER A 182 11.81 4.27 9.96
N GLY A 183 11.60 3.35 9.02
CA GLY A 183 12.25 3.40 7.70
C GLY A 183 13.68 2.84 7.64
N PRO A 184 14.34 2.96 6.47
CA PRO A 184 15.70 2.48 6.26
C PRO A 184 16.73 3.27 7.09
N CYS A 185 17.83 2.62 7.45
CA CYS A 185 18.96 3.32 8.09
C CYS A 185 19.70 4.17 7.05
N ASN A 186 20.34 5.25 7.50
CA ASN A 186 21.15 6.12 6.64
C ASN A 186 22.35 5.37 6.03
N SER A 187 22.90 5.92 4.95
CA SER A 187 24.13 5.42 4.35
C SER A 187 25.33 5.54 5.29
N CYS A 188 26.30 4.64 5.14
CA CYS A 188 27.53 4.66 5.92
C CYS A 188 28.48 5.80 5.49
N ASP A 189 28.68 6.79 6.36
CA ASP A 189 29.63 7.90 6.13
C ASP A 189 31.10 7.55 6.41
N LYS A 190 31.39 6.32 6.84
CA LYS A 190 32.76 5.87 7.12
C LYS A 190 33.48 5.50 5.83
N THR A 191 34.41 6.35 5.43
CA THR A 191 35.37 6.07 4.35
C THR A 191 36.51 5.22 4.88
N ILE A 192 36.76 4.06 4.27
CA ILE A 192 37.95 3.25 4.56
C ILE A 192 39.07 3.77 3.66
N GLN A 193 40.17 4.24 4.25
CA GLN A 193 41.40 4.47 3.49
C GLN A 193 42.08 3.11 3.26
N GLN A 194 41.89 2.55 2.07
CA GLN A 194 42.66 1.39 1.66
C GLN A 194 44.02 1.85 1.13
N ILE A 195 45.08 1.37 1.76
CA ILE A 195 46.44 1.48 1.24
C ILE A 195 46.57 0.41 0.15
N CYS A 196 46.74 0.83 -1.10
CA CYS A 196 46.86 -0.11 -2.24
C CYS A 196 48.15 -0.94 -2.17
N HIS A 197 49.24 -0.35 -1.67
CA HIS A 197 50.53 -1.01 -1.46
C HIS A 197 51.35 -0.22 -0.43
N GLU A 198 52.32 -0.88 0.20
CA GLU A 198 53.25 -0.20 1.10
C GLU A 198 54.16 0.75 0.31
N GLY A 199 54.21 2.02 0.71
CA GLY A 199 55.01 3.07 0.05
C GLY A 199 54.24 3.98 -0.89
N GLY A 200 54.93 4.98 -1.44
CA GLY A 200 54.36 5.88 -2.46
C GLY A 200 54.08 5.14 -3.77
N CYS A 201 53.05 5.54 -4.51
CA CYS A 201 52.83 5.00 -5.84
C CYS A 201 54.05 5.33 -6.70
N GLU A 202 54.61 4.33 -7.39
CA GLU A 202 55.50 4.60 -8.53
C GLU A 202 54.81 5.59 -9.47
N PRO A 203 55.56 6.48 -10.16
CA PRO A 203 55.00 7.53 -11.00
C PRO A 203 53.94 6.94 -11.93
N CYS A 204 52.71 7.43 -11.80
CA CYS A 204 51.60 6.88 -12.56
C CYS A 204 51.91 7.05 -14.05
N LYS A 205 51.78 6.01 -14.87
CA LYS A 205 51.98 6.16 -16.33
C LYS A 205 51.04 7.21 -16.96
N ARG A 206 49.97 7.58 -16.25
CA ARG A 206 49.01 8.64 -16.61
C ARG A 206 49.21 9.96 -15.87
N ASP A 207 50.35 10.12 -15.20
CA ASP A 207 50.73 11.34 -14.50
C ASP A 207 50.63 12.55 -15.45
N VAL A 208 50.20 13.67 -14.90
CA VAL A 208 50.06 14.94 -15.58
C VAL A 208 51.41 15.41 -16.13
N GLU A 209 52.51 15.12 -15.44
CA GLU A 209 53.85 15.50 -15.88
C GLU A 209 54.37 14.62 -17.02
N LEU A 210 53.94 13.36 -17.07
CA LEU A 210 54.39 12.40 -18.09
C LEU A 210 53.56 12.50 -19.38
N ILE A 211 52.25 12.75 -19.30
CA ILE A 211 51.38 12.86 -20.47
C ILE A 211 51.15 14.32 -20.85
N LYS A 212 51.96 14.80 -21.81
CA LYS A 212 51.83 16.16 -22.39
C LYS A 212 51.09 16.19 -23.73
N THR A 213 50.73 15.05 -24.28
CA THR A 213 50.18 14.90 -25.63
C THR A 213 48.90 14.06 -25.64
N CYS A 214 48.09 14.21 -26.69
CA CYS A 214 46.95 13.33 -26.97
C CYS A 214 47.39 11.86 -26.96
N PRO A 215 46.48 10.90 -26.79
CA PRO A 215 46.78 9.47 -26.98
C PRO A 215 47.38 9.16 -28.36
N CYS A 216 47.13 10.03 -29.35
CA CYS A 216 47.67 9.96 -30.70
C CYS A 216 49.13 10.43 -30.85
N GLY A 217 49.74 10.99 -29.80
CA GLY A 217 51.10 11.56 -29.78
C GLY A 217 51.30 12.86 -30.59
N LYS A 218 50.38 13.21 -31.50
CA LYS A 218 50.55 14.27 -32.51
C LYS A 218 50.17 15.67 -32.06
N THR A 219 49.46 15.82 -30.95
CA THR A 219 48.92 17.12 -30.50
C THR A 219 49.19 17.29 -29.02
N ARG A 220 49.80 18.43 -28.65
CA ARG A 220 50.06 18.78 -27.25
C ARG A 220 48.74 19.15 -26.57
N LEU A 221 48.53 18.65 -25.36
CA LEU A 221 47.33 18.96 -24.58
C LEU A 221 47.34 20.44 -24.20
N GLN A 222 46.27 21.15 -24.55
CA GLN A 222 46.09 22.57 -24.20
C GLN A 222 45.39 22.74 -22.85
N GLN A 223 44.56 21.76 -22.47
CA GLN A 223 43.86 21.73 -21.19
C GLN A 223 44.75 21.09 -20.12
N MET A 224 44.90 21.77 -18.99
CA MET A 224 45.69 21.27 -17.86
C MET A 224 44.86 20.23 -17.09
N ARG A 225 45.36 19.00 -17.02
CA ARG A 225 44.85 17.96 -16.12
C ARG A 225 45.36 18.26 -14.71
N SER A 226 44.52 18.07 -13.71
CA SER A 226 44.83 18.26 -12.29
C SER A 226 45.19 16.94 -11.60
N THR A 227 44.68 15.81 -12.12
CA THR A 227 44.94 14.48 -11.59
C THR A 227 45.19 13.46 -12.70
N CYS A 228 45.81 12.32 -12.37
CA CYS A 228 45.99 11.21 -13.29
C CYS A 228 44.67 10.50 -13.69
N LEU A 229 43.57 10.77 -12.99
CA LEU A 229 42.22 10.26 -13.28
C LEU A 229 41.46 11.14 -14.28
N ASP A 230 41.91 12.37 -14.50
CA ASP A 230 41.25 13.27 -15.44
C ASP A 230 41.36 12.70 -16.87
N PRO A 231 40.28 12.72 -17.67
CA PRO A 231 40.30 12.26 -19.06
C PRO A 231 41.41 12.93 -19.85
N ILE A 232 42.13 12.18 -20.68
CA ILE A 232 43.15 12.73 -21.58
C ILE A 232 42.44 13.28 -22.82
N PRO A 233 42.48 14.60 -23.10
CA PRO A 233 41.79 15.17 -24.26
C PRO A 233 42.27 14.56 -25.59
N CYS A 234 41.31 14.17 -26.42
CA CYS A 234 41.57 13.75 -27.79
C CYS A 234 41.55 14.97 -28.73
N CYS A 235 42.38 14.97 -29.77
CA CYS A 235 42.34 16.02 -30.78
C CYS A 235 41.27 15.71 -31.85
N ASP A 236 40.60 16.74 -32.37
CA ASP A 236 39.54 16.63 -33.39
C ASP A 236 40.04 16.32 -34.82
N LYS A 237 41.32 15.94 -34.97
CA LYS A 237 41.88 15.50 -36.26
C LYS A 237 41.42 14.06 -36.54
N LEU A 238 40.20 13.92 -37.07
CA LEU A 238 39.70 12.76 -37.84
C LEU A 238 40.81 12.27 -38.80
N LEU A 239 41.19 11.01 -38.97
CA LEU A 239 40.66 9.69 -38.64
C LEU A 239 41.87 8.75 -38.56
N PHE A 240 41.96 7.88 -37.56
CA PHE A 240 42.20 6.44 -37.71
C PHE A 240 41.81 5.78 -36.38
N LYS A 241 40.86 4.84 -36.44
CA LYS A 241 40.35 4.07 -35.30
C LYS A 241 41.50 3.49 -34.48
N CYS A 242 41.76 4.02 -33.28
CA CYS A 242 42.47 3.27 -32.27
C CYS A 242 41.50 2.26 -31.68
N GLY A 243 41.74 0.98 -31.97
CA GLY A 243 40.98 -0.13 -31.45
C GLY A 243 40.97 -0.16 -29.92
N PHE A 244 39.88 -0.72 -29.42
CA PHE A 244 39.67 -1.21 -28.07
C PHE A 244 40.98 -1.68 -27.41
N PHE A 245 41.47 -0.93 -26.42
CA PHE A 245 42.21 -1.54 -25.33
C PHE A 245 41.17 -2.19 -24.43
N THR A 246 40.96 -3.49 -24.62
CA THR A 246 40.34 -4.34 -23.62
C THR A 246 41.26 -4.38 -22.40
N ASN A 247 40.67 -4.23 -21.21
CA ASN A 247 41.35 -4.48 -19.95
C ASN A 247 41.69 -5.98 -19.87
N ASP A 248 42.97 -6.30 -19.86
CA ASP A 248 43.54 -7.43 -19.13
C ASP A 248 44.65 -6.87 -18.22
#